data_AF-A0A4R7F269-F1
#
_entry.id   AF-A0A4R7F269-F1
#
_cell.length_a   1.000
_cell.length_b   1.000
_cell.length_c   1.000
_cell.angle_alpha   90.00
_cell.angle_beta   90.00
_cell.angle_gamma   90.00
#
_symmetry.space_group_name_H-M   'P 1'
#
loop_
_entity.id
_entity.type
_entity.pdbx_description
1 polymer ?
#
loop_
_entity_poly.entity_id
_entity_poly.type
_entity_poly.pdbx_seq_one_letter_code
_entity_poly.pdbx_strand_id
1 'polypeptide(L)'
;MKKITLIAALFGSVYFAKAQIAIGTPAPKTSAYLDVEAEDKGILIPRVSLRSLSEFAPITGDKEESLLVYNTASAGTGDLAVSPGFYFWRTDKGGYWERLTNVTDLKQVIDGMDERVDDVLALLKVAYPSNNLEGTPTGGSELGGGMVFIPGTDNDSAKIEYVYYDSATSTYVKKDITAELESLISASESKTTIVTYGGNQYYLSEAYIQNGGVTDASQWTSVPTGAILIDVVGGVVNNFNELVTNNPVTIGGNTYNTVQEYIEYISKNATQDGALKIVLDAANPGNAKFQQWNGTNETWGDIAALEFKSIVTHNETRTFIGRSVDGAGYTELITDVKGDNKIVYEFTPERGEQNYIDVTADILYSLTNNEDIYNQVKSIINQGGNVYYGDVNGTNVFYTMVGDVKTPIDISQTIVNAITNIDDSQTNIIKNKLGDTIDASSNTSVFTGDTYVENGVTYYIYRGEFTTTVEGETALTSGVTLDKDGHKILSIYLNYEEGLTVSVTDVKVTSKTLTFNVGTGKNYTILSPSDVSAKVMVEFASTEKPVGV
;
A
#
# COMPACT_ATOMS: atom_id res chain seq x y z
N MET A 1 29.51 -13.17 -24.35
CA MET A 1 28.84 -12.08 -23.58
C MET A 1 28.37 -12.50 -22.18
N LYS A 2 28.05 -13.78 -21.89
CA LYS A 2 27.61 -14.23 -20.55
C LYS A 2 28.70 -14.31 -19.45
N LYS A 3 30.00 -14.29 -19.81
CA LYS A 3 31.12 -14.38 -18.85
C LYS A 3 31.57 -13.03 -18.27
N ILE A 4 31.16 -11.91 -18.87
CA ILE A 4 31.50 -10.56 -18.39
C ILE A 4 30.54 -10.12 -17.28
N THR A 5 29.31 -10.64 -17.27
CA THR A 5 28.28 -10.30 -16.28
C THR A 5 28.58 -10.86 -14.87
N LEU A 6 29.29 -11.99 -14.77
CA LEU A 6 29.62 -12.61 -13.48
C LEU A 6 30.81 -11.93 -12.77
N ILE A 7 31.75 -11.38 -13.55
CA ILE A 7 32.91 -10.62 -13.02
C ILE A 7 32.46 -9.24 -12.54
N ALA A 8 31.52 -8.60 -13.24
CA ALA A 8 30.92 -7.33 -12.79
C ALA A 8 30.11 -7.48 -11.48
N ALA A 9 29.52 -8.65 -11.21
CA ALA A 9 28.80 -8.92 -9.97
C ALA A 9 29.72 -9.16 -8.76
N LEU A 10 30.94 -9.66 -8.98
CA LEU A 10 31.89 -9.99 -7.90
C LEU A 10 32.69 -8.77 -7.40
N PHE A 11 32.84 -7.72 -8.23
CA PHE A 11 33.41 -6.42 -7.82
C PHE A 11 32.40 -5.49 -7.13
N GLY A 12 31.11 -5.86 -7.05
CA GLY A 12 30.02 -5.01 -6.55
C GLY A 12 29.83 -5.01 -5.03
N SER A 13 30.49 -5.90 -4.28
CA SER A 13 30.33 -6.01 -2.83
C SER A 13 31.57 -5.52 -2.07
N VAL A 14 31.94 -4.26 -2.28
CA VAL A 14 32.71 -3.53 -1.27
C VAL A 14 31.75 -3.26 -0.11
N TYR A 15 31.83 -4.07 0.94
CA TYR A 15 31.23 -3.72 2.22
C TYR A 15 31.95 -2.47 2.71
N PHE A 16 31.31 -1.31 2.55
CA PHE A 16 31.72 -0.10 3.25
C PHE A 16 31.53 -0.38 4.75
N ALA A 17 32.62 -0.65 5.45
CA ALA A 17 32.61 -0.67 6.91
C ALA A 17 32.10 0.70 7.36
N LYS A 18 30.91 0.74 7.97
CA LYS A 18 30.40 1.95 8.60
C LYS A 18 31.20 2.15 9.88
N ALA A 19 32.19 3.04 9.85
CA ALA A 19 32.92 3.43 11.05
C ALA A 19 32.04 4.37 11.89
N GLN A 20 31.27 3.81 12.81
CA GLN A 20 30.66 4.58 13.90
C GLN A 20 31.74 4.82 14.95
N ILE A 21 31.87 6.07 15.42
CA ILE A 21 32.79 6.42 16.48
C ILE A 21 32.00 6.36 17.78
N ALA A 22 32.37 5.44 18.66
CA ALA A 22 31.83 5.34 20.00
C ALA A 22 32.90 5.77 21.00
N ILE A 23 32.56 6.65 21.94
CA ILE A 23 33.46 7.07 23.01
C ILE A 23 32.75 6.80 24.33
N GLY A 24 33.34 5.95 25.17
CA GLY A 24 32.77 5.56 26.46
C GLY A 24 31.72 4.45 26.40
N THR A 25 31.37 3.93 25.21
CA THR A 25 30.38 2.85 25.07
C THR A 25 30.82 1.78 24.05
N PRO A 26 30.78 0.47 24.40
CA PRO A 26 31.11 -0.61 23.46
C PRO A 26 29.94 -0.97 22.53
N ALA A 27 28.75 -0.42 22.77
CA ALA A 27 27.53 -0.71 22.02
C ALA A 27 26.86 0.61 21.58
N PRO A 28 27.48 1.37 20.66
CA PRO A 28 26.92 2.63 20.19
C PRO A 28 25.53 2.42 19.58
N LYS A 29 24.67 3.43 19.73
CA LYS A 29 23.36 3.41 19.09
C LYS A 29 23.53 3.43 17.58
N THR A 30 22.92 2.47 16.89
CA THR A 30 23.06 2.28 15.43
C THR A 30 22.60 3.47 14.60
N SER A 31 21.76 4.34 15.16
CA SER A 31 21.30 5.60 14.55
C SER A 31 22.31 6.74 14.64
N ALA A 32 23.43 6.58 15.36
CA ALA A 32 24.44 7.61 15.56
C ALA A 32 25.75 7.26 14.84
N TYR A 33 26.35 8.25 14.18
CA TYR A 33 27.73 8.14 13.70
C TYR A 33 28.76 8.49 14.77
N LEU A 34 28.37 9.31 15.75
CA LEU A 34 29.13 9.61 16.95
C LEU A 34 28.24 9.38 18.17
N ASP A 35 28.61 8.44 19.03
CA ASP A 35 27.94 8.17 20.31
C ASP A 35 28.93 8.41 21.45
N VAL A 36 28.56 9.27 22.40
CA VAL A 36 29.42 9.68 23.52
C VAL A 36 28.67 9.46 24.81
N GLU A 37 29.13 8.51 25.63
CA GLU A 37 28.52 8.14 26.90
C GLU A 37 29.45 8.51 28.06
N ALA A 38 28.96 9.33 29.00
CA ALA A 38 29.67 9.74 30.22
C ALA A 38 28.69 10.13 31.34
N GLU A 39 29.04 9.88 32.60
CA GLU A 39 28.18 10.20 33.76
C GLU A 39 28.30 11.67 34.21
N ASP A 40 29.50 12.25 34.15
CA ASP A 40 29.81 13.56 34.75
C ASP A 40 30.54 14.52 33.78
N LYS A 41 30.51 14.22 32.47
CA LYS A 41 31.12 15.01 31.38
C LYS A 41 30.12 15.23 30.25
N GLY A 42 30.34 16.27 29.45
CA GLY A 42 29.55 16.58 28.26
C GLY A 42 30.44 16.84 27.05
N ILE A 43 29.81 17.17 25.92
CA ILE A 43 30.49 17.51 24.67
C ILE A 43 30.59 19.02 24.47
N LEU A 44 31.77 19.51 24.07
CA LEU A 44 31.94 20.87 23.55
C LEU A 44 31.99 20.84 22.03
N ILE A 45 30.95 21.38 21.41
CA ILE A 45 30.89 21.63 19.96
C ILE A 45 31.72 22.89 19.62
N PRO A 46 32.27 23.04 18.40
CA PRO A 46 33.07 24.20 18.03
C PRO A 46 32.41 25.54 18.39
N ARG A 47 33.16 26.39 19.08
CA ARG A 47 32.75 27.73 19.51
C ARG A 47 33.30 28.77 18.55
N VAL A 48 32.42 29.55 17.93
CA VAL A 48 32.76 30.52 16.90
C VAL A 48 32.13 31.88 17.20
N SER A 49 32.61 32.93 16.56
CA SER A 49 32.03 34.28 16.66
C SER A 49 31.39 34.66 15.34
N LEU A 50 30.10 34.36 15.19
CA LEU A 50 29.33 34.68 13.98
C LEU A 50 29.16 36.20 13.85
N ARG A 51 29.08 36.67 12.61
CA ARG A 51 28.92 38.11 12.29
C ARG A 51 27.49 38.47 11.90
N SER A 52 26.81 37.56 11.21
CA SER A 52 25.45 37.73 10.71
C SER A 52 24.86 36.37 10.36
N LEU A 53 23.53 36.24 10.35
CA LEU A 53 22.87 35.00 9.93
C LEU A 53 23.19 34.65 8.46
N SER A 54 23.41 35.61 7.57
CA SER A 54 23.68 35.33 6.15
C SER A 54 25.16 35.06 5.83
N GLU A 55 26.06 35.15 6.81
CA GLU A 55 27.50 34.99 6.60
C GLU A 55 27.99 33.64 7.16
N PHE A 56 28.47 32.75 6.29
CA PHE A 56 29.06 31.46 6.71
C PHE A 56 30.33 31.62 7.60
N ALA A 57 30.97 32.78 7.54
CA ALA A 57 32.14 33.11 8.34
C ALA A 57 31.85 33.10 9.86
N PRO A 58 32.83 32.77 10.71
CA PRO A 58 34.26 32.59 10.45
C PRO A 58 34.64 31.20 9.89
N ILE A 59 33.66 30.33 9.67
CA ILE A 59 33.90 28.99 9.15
C ILE A 59 34.24 29.09 7.66
N THR A 60 35.17 28.24 7.21
CA THR A 60 35.66 28.19 5.83
C THR A 60 35.55 26.76 5.30
N GLY A 61 35.24 26.58 4.02
CA GLY A 61 35.10 25.28 3.38
C GLY A 61 33.69 25.07 2.82
N ASP A 62 33.31 23.80 2.68
CA ASP A 62 32.01 23.40 2.16
C ASP A 62 30.87 23.80 3.10
N LYS A 63 29.79 24.30 2.52
CA LYS A 63 28.62 24.83 3.23
C LYS A 63 27.56 23.75 3.42
N GLU A 64 27.79 22.90 4.41
CA GLU A 64 26.96 21.72 4.63
C GLU A 64 25.74 22.01 5.51
N GLU A 65 24.59 21.49 5.09
CA GLU A 65 23.34 21.54 5.85
C GLU A 65 23.52 20.90 7.23
N SER A 66 22.94 21.50 8.26
CA SER A 66 23.02 21.05 9.65
C SER A 66 24.42 21.07 10.29
N LEU A 67 25.38 21.82 9.72
CA LEU A 67 26.64 22.09 10.41
C LEU A 67 26.38 22.86 11.71
N LEU A 68 26.62 22.23 12.87
CA LEU A 68 26.30 22.79 14.19
C LEU A 68 27.50 23.51 14.82
N VAL A 69 27.27 24.71 15.35
CA VAL A 69 28.24 25.49 16.12
C VAL A 69 27.59 26.20 17.31
N TYR A 70 28.42 26.59 18.28
CA TYR A 70 28.02 27.50 19.34
C TYR A 70 28.55 28.91 19.03
N ASN A 71 27.65 29.86 18.80
CA ASN A 71 27.99 31.27 18.62
C ASN A 71 28.25 31.95 19.96
N THR A 72 29.30 32.76 20.00
CA THR A 72 29.75 33.52 21.18
C THR A 72 29.53 35.03 21.06
N ALA A 73 29.16 35.53 19.88
CA ALA A 73 29.08 36.96 19.60
C ALA A 73 27.63 37.48 19.49
N SER A 74 27.43 38.74 19.85
CA SER A 74 26.25 39.52 19.43
C SER A 74 26.67 40.45 18.30
N ALA A 75 26.14 40.23 17.09
CA ALA A 75 26.56 40.95 15.89
C ALA A 75 25.41 41.01 14.85
N GLY A 76 25.58 41.84 13.81
CA GLY A 76 24.55 42.04 12.78
C GLY A 76 23.46 43.05 13.17
N THR A 77 22.49 43.26 12.28
CA THR A 77 21.40 44.23 12.45
C THR A 77 20.09 43.68 11.91
N GLY A 78 18.96 44.05 12.53
CA GLY A 78 17.62 43.64 12.10
C GLY A 78 17.46 42.12 12.08
N ASP A 79 16.79 41.59 11.05
CA ASP A 79 16.50 40.16 10.89
C ASP A 79 17.74 39.29 10.66
N LEU A 80 18.92 39.88 10.47
CA LEU A 80 20.19 39.19 10.27
C LEU A 80 21.08 39.17 11.51
N ALA A 81 20.58 39.66 12.64
CA ALA A 81 21.32 39.71 13.89
C ALA A 81 21.53 38.30 14.50
N VAL A 82 22.71 38.10 15.06
CA VAL A 82 23.09 36.90 15.83
C VAL A 82 23.27 37.28 17.30
N SER A 83 23.01 36.32 18.18
CA SER A 83 23.25 36.43 19.62
C SER A 83 23.89 35.13 20.12
N PRO A 84 24.46 35.09 21.34
CA PRO A 84 25.03 33.85 21.88
C PRO A 84 24.01 32.70 21.92
N GLY A 85 24.44 31.51 21.46
CA GLY A 85 23.57 30.33 21.38
C GLY A 85 24.02 29.30 20.35
N PHE A 86 23.25 28.22 20.22
CA PHE A 86 23.52 27.20 19.20
C PHE A 86 22.92 27.60 17.86
N TYR A 87 23.72 27.43 16.80
CA TYR A 87 23.33 27.70 15.43
C TYR A 87 23.69 26.52 14.54
N PHE A 88 22.86 26.25 13.54
CA PHE A 88 23.17 25.31 12.48
C PHE A 88 23.06 25.96 11.11
N TRP A 89 23.88 25.52 10.17
CA TRP A 89 23.84 26.04 8.81
C TRP A 89 22.67 25.44 8.03
N ARG A 90 21.85 26.32 7.45
CA ARG A 90 20.82 26.03 6.48
C ARG A 90 21.35 26.32 5.09
N THR A 91 21.02 25.48 4.12
CA THR A 91 21.40 25.65 2.71
C THR A 91 20.27 26.22 1.86
N ASP A 92 19.04 26.27 2.40
CA ASP A 92 17.92 26.89 1.70
C ASP A 92 18.11 28.41 1.58
N LYS A 93 17.46 29.01 0.57
CA LYS A 93 17.42 30.46 0.34
C LYS A 93 18.80 31.15 0.26
N GLY A 94 19.81 30.48 -0.29
CA GLY A 94 21.17 31.05 -0.46
C GLY A 94 22.10 30.82 0.73
N GLY A 95 21.62 30.16 1.76
CA GLY A 95 22.36 29.70 2.92
C GLY A 95 22.46 30.70 4.06
N TYR A 96 22.16 30.26 5.28
CA TYR A 96 22.14 31.09 6.48
C TYR A 96 22.29 30.27 7.75
N TRP A 97 22.70 30.91 8.84
CA TRP A 97 22.68 30.35 10.18
C TRP A 97 21.27 30.44 10.75
N GLU A 98 20.75 29.32 11.22
CA GLU A 98 19.49 29.25 11.95
C GLU A 98 19.77 28.94 13.43
N ARG A 99 19.10 29.67 14.33
CA ARG A 99 19.28 29.53 15.78
C ARG A 99 18.40 28.41 16.32
N LEU A 100 18.96 27.54 17.15
CA LEU A 100 18.18 26.61 17.95
C LEU A 100 17.56 27.36 19.14
N THR A 101 16.24 27.50 19.10
CA THR A 101 15.47 28.26 20.10
C THR A 101 15.22 27.41 21.34
N ASN A 102 15.44 27.97 22.54
CA ASN A 102 15.13 27.31 23.81
C ASN A 102 13.86 27.89 24.47
N VAL A 103 13.43 27.31 25.60
CA VAL A 103 12.22 27.74 26.33
C VAL A 103 12.28 29.21 26.75
N THR A 104 13.46 29.73 27.08
CA THR A 104 13.65 31.13 27.45
C THR A 104 13.44 32.05 26.25
N ASP A 105 14.00 31.70 25.09
CA ASP A 105 13.80 32.46 23.86
C ASP A 105 12.33 32.46 23.44
N LEU A 106 11.63 31.32 23.59
CA LEU A 106 10.20 31.21 23.27
C LEU A 106 9.33 32.06 24.19
N LYS A 107 9.62 32.08 25.50
CA LYS A 107 8.90 32.93 26.46
C LYS A 107 8.98 34.40 26.09
N GLN A 108 10.16 34.87 25.69
CA GLN A 108 10.34 36.24 25.26
C GLN A 108 9.45 36.61 24.05
N VAL A 109 9.25 35.67 23.12
CA VAL A 109 8.33 35.87 21.98
C VAL A 109 6.87 35.90 22.42
N ILE A 110 6.47 35.00 23.34
CA ILE A 110 5.10 34.93 23.87
C ILE A 110 4.73 36.19 24.64
N ASP A 111 5.62 36.69 25.50
CA ASP A 111 5.37 37.91 26.28
C ASP A 111 5.12 39.12 25.36
N GLY A 112 5.77 39.18 24.20
CA GLY A 112 5.52 40.20 23.18
C GLY A 112 4.23 40.02 22.36
N MET A 113 3.56 38.86 22.45
CA MET A 113 2.27 38.64 21.77
C MET A 113 1.09 39.23 22.54
N ASP A 114 1.16 39.32 23.87
CA ASP A 114 0.10 39.90 24.70
C ASP A 114 -0.17 41.36 24.33
N GLU A 115 0.89 42.15 24.07
CA GLU A 115 0.78 43.53 23.60
C GLU A 115 0.00 43.65 22.28
N ARG A 116 0.04 42.65 21.39
CA ARG A 116 -0.67 42.66 20.10
C ARG A 116 -2.15 42.32 20.21
N VAL A 117 -2.56 41.59 21.26
CA VAL A 117 -3.97 41.27 21.51
C VAL A 117 -4.73 42.53 21.95
N ASP A 118 -4.07 43.38 22.73
CA ASP A 118 -4.62 44.68 23.15
C ASP A 118 -4.90 45.60 21.95
N ASP A 119 -4.01 45.60 20.95
CA ASP A 119 -4.21 46.34 19.69
C ASP A 119 -5.40 45.81 18.87
N VAL A 120 -5.59 44.48 18.80
CA VAL A 120 -6.73 43.86 18.12
C VAL A 120 -8.05 44.20 18.83
N LEU A 121 -8.04 44.22 20.17
CA LEU A 121 -9.20 44.64 20.96
C LEU A 121 -9.57 46.10 20.68
N ALA A 122 -8.58 46.98 20.51
CA ALA A 122 -8.82 48.37 20.13
C ALA A 122 -9.47 48.48 18.73
N LEU A 123 -9.03 47.68 17.76
CA LEU A 123 -9.60 47.66 16.40
C LEU A 123 -11.05 47.12 16.38
N LEU A 124 -11.35 46.09 17.16
CA LEU A 124 -12.71 45.51 17.23
C LEU A 124 -13.74 46.50 17.78
N LYS A 125 -13.33 47.37 18.73
CA LYS A 125 -14.18 48.46 19.25
C LYS A 125 -14.54 49.48 18.16
N VAL A 126 -13.62 49.75 17.24
CA VAL A 126 -13.86 50.64 16.09
C VAL A 126 -14.76 49.98 15.04
N ALA A 127 -14.62 48.68 14.79
CA ALA A 127 -15.31 47.97 13.71
C ALA A 127 -16.80 47.68 13.97
N TYR A 128 -17.22 47.54 15.23
CA TYR A 128 -18.59 47.18 15.61
C TYR A 128 -19.24 48.21 16.53
N PRO A 129 -19.62 49.39 16.01
CA PRO A 129 -20.15 50.49 16.82
C PRO A 129 -21.51 50.19 17.48
N SER A 130 -22.28 49.20 17.01
CA SER A 130 -23.54 48.78 17.64
C SER A 130 -23.33 48.02 18.96
N ASN A 131 -22.12 47.48 19.17
CA ASN A 131 -21.63 47.01 20.47
C ASN A 131 -20.83 48.11 21.19
N ASN A 132 -20.63 49.26 20.54
CA ASN A 132 -20.01 50.45 21.10
C ASN A 132 -21.08 51.27 21.82
N LEU A 133 -21.44 50.81 23.00
CA LEU A 133 -22.14 51.62 24.01
C LEU A 133 -21.16 52.67 24.53
N GLU A 134 -20.80 53.63 23.67
CA GLU A 134 -20.08 54.84 24.06
C GLU A 134 -21.07 55.80 24.71
N GLY A 135 -21.23 55.60 26.01
CA GLY A 135 -22.04 56.39 26.91
C GLY A 135 -22.19 55.62 28.22
N THR A 136 -22.11 56.30 29.37
CA THR A 136 -22.53 55.68 30.64
C THR A 136 -23.92 55.13 30.41
N PRO A 137 -24.12 53.81 30.47
CA PRO A 137 -25.41 53.25 30.09
C PRO A 137 -26.49 53.82 31.02
N THR A 138 -27.41 54.60 30.43
CA THR A 138 -28.55 55.17 31.14
C THR A 138 -29.51 54.03 31.44
N GLY A 139 -29.64 53.69 32.72
CA GLY A 139 -30.50 52.58 33.14
C GLY A 139 -31.97 52.85 32.84
N GLY A 140 -32.68 51.84 32.35
CA GLY A 140 -34.13 51.88 32.15
C GLY A 140 -34.60 50.93 31.06
N SER A 141 -35.75 50.30 31.26
CA SER A 141 -36.33 49.31 30.32
C SER A 141 -36.87 49.90 29.01
N GLU A 142 -36.74 51.20 28.80
CA GLU A 142 -37.25 51.95 27.65
C GLU A 142 -36.14 52.74 26.92
N LEU A 143 -34.87 52.66 27.38
CA LEU A 143 -33.78 53.53 26.94
C LEU A 143 -32.65 52.71 26.31
N GLY A 144 -32.63 52.63 24.98
CA GLY A 144 -31.46 52.25 24.18
C GLY A 144 -30.96 50.82 24.41
N GLY A 145 -31.44 49.88 23.60
CA GLY A 145 -31.16 48.46 23.72
C GLY A 145 -31.33 47.71 22.39
N GLY A 146 -30.74 46.52 22.30
CA GLY A 146 -30.83 45.63 21.13
C GLY A 146 -31.92 44.57 21.31
N MET A 147 -32.47 44.06 20.22
CA MET A 147 -33.36 42.90 20.25
C MET A 147 -32.56 41.62 20.05
N VAL A 148 -32.86 40.60 20.85
CA VAL A 148 -32.28 39.25 20.75
C VAL A 148 -33.40 38.25 20.52
N PHE A 149 -33.25 37.44 19.48
CA PHE A 149 -34.11 36.29 19.26
C PHE A 149 -33.52 35.07 19.97
N ILE A 150 -34.32 34.42 20.80
CA ILE A 150 -33.99 33.15 21.44
C ILE A 150 -34.84 32.06 20.81
N PRO A 151 -34.22 31.10 20.08
CA PRO A 151 -34.97 29.96 19.55
C PRO A 151 -35.52 29.11 20.70
N GLY A 152 -36.75 28.63 20.53
CA GLY A 152 -37.41 27.76 21.51
C GLY A 152 -36.72 26.39 21.61
N THR A 153 -36.99 25.70 22.70
CA THR A 153 -36.61 24.29 22.91
C THR A 153 -37.87 23.46 23.13
N ASP A 154 -37.73 22.14 23.31
CA ASP A 154 -38.87 21.21 23.44
C ASP A 154 -39.87 21.58 24.57
N ASN A 155 -39.41 22.32 25.59
CA ASN A 155 -40.24 22.71 26.74
C ASN A 155 -40.38 24.24 26.92
N ASP A 156 -39.76 25.05 26.07
CA ASP A 156 -39.79 26.52 26.16
C ASP A 156 -40.04 27.14 24.78
N SER A 157 -41.06 27.99 24.69
CA SER A 157 -41.38 28.74 23.47
C SER A 157 -40.24 29.67 23.08
N ALA A 158 -40.10 29.93 21.77
CA ALA A 158 -39.17 30.95 21.28
C ALA A 158 -39.54 32.33 21.84
N LYS A 159 -38.53 33.14 22.13
CA LYS A 159 -38.71 34.47 22.74
C LYS A 159 -38.02 35.53 21.93
N ILE A 160 -38.63 36.71 21.91
CA ILE A 160 -37.96 37.94 21.49
C ILE A 160 -37.74 38.75 22.77
N GLU A 161 -36.48 38.97 23.10
CA GLU A 161 -36.09 39.69 24.30
C GLU A 161 -35.45 41.03 23.92
N TYR A 162 -35.88 42.08 24.61
CA TYR A 162 -35.24 43.38 24.56
C TYR A 162 -34.14 43.44 25.62
N VAL A 163 -32.90 43.69 25.19
CA VAL A 163 -31.74 43.79 26.08
C VAL A 163 -31.49 45.25 26.42
N TYR A 164 -31.49 45.58 27.71
CA TYR A 164 -31.24 46.92 28.21
C TYR A 164 -30.26 46.89 29.39
N TYR A 165 -29.62 48.02 29.68
CA TYR A 165 -28.75 48.10 30.85
C TYR A 165 -29.56 48.42 32.11
N ASP A 166 -29.34 47.65 33.17
CA ASP A 166 -29.89 47.92 34.48
C ASP A 166 -28.84 48.62 35.36
N SER A 167 -29.08 49.91 35.63
CA SER A 167 -28.22 50.72 36.48
C SER A 167 -28.21 50.28 37.95
N ALA A 168 -29.22 49.54 38.42
CA ALA A 168 -29.27 49.06 39.79
C ALA A 168 -28.33 47.86 40.02
N THR A 169 -28.22 46.96 39.03
CA THR A 169 -27.35 45.78 39.09
C THR A 169 -26.03 45.95 38.34
N SER A 170 -25.87 47.06 37.60
CA SER A 170 -24.71 47.34 36.74
C SER A 170 -24.47 46.27 35.67
N THR A 171 -25.53 45.63 35.17
CA THR A 171 -25.44 44.56 34.16
C THR A 171 -26.46 44.75 33.04
N TYR A 172 -26.24 44.11 31.89
CA TYR A 172 -27.25 44.00 30.84
C TYR A 172 -28.26 42.93 31.21
N VAL A 173 -29.53 43.32 31.26
CA VAL A 173 -30.66 42.46 31.59
C VAL A 173 -31.58 42.33 30.38
N LYS A 174 -32.40 41.29 30.38
CA LYS A 174 -33.30 40.96 29.28
C LYS A 174 -34.75 41.08 29.74
N LYS A 175 -35.59 41.66 28.90
CA LYS A 175 -37.04 41.70 29.08
C LYS A 175 -37.69 40.92 27.95
N ASP A 176 -38.44 39.89 28.27
CA ASP A 176 -39.30 39.20 27.31
C ASP A 176 -40.38 40.18 26.84
N ILE A 177 -40.43 40.42 25.53
CA ILE A 177 -41.41 41.28 24.87
C ILE A 177 -42.25 40.51 23.85
N THR A 178 -42.24 39.17 23.95
CA THR A 178 -42.89 38.28 22.98
C THR A 178 -44.40 38.54 22.94
N ALA A 179 -45.06 38.69 24.09
CA ALA A 179 -46.50 38.94 24.17
C ALA A 179 -46.92 40.27 23.55
N GLU A 180 -46.11 41.33 23.72
CA GLU A 180 -46.37 42.64 23.11
C GLU A 180 -46.29 42.58 21.58
N LEU A 181 -45.32 41.82 21.04
CA LEU A 181 -45.19 41.57 19.60
C LEU A 181 -46.33 40.70 19.07
N GLU A 182 -46.68 39.62 19.78
CA GLU A 182 -47.82 38.76 19.44
C GLU A 182 -49.12 39.57 19.38
N SER A 183 -49.36 40.46 20.34
CA SER A 183 -50.55 41.32 20.35
C SER A 183 -50.60 42.26 19.14
N LEU A 184 -49.47 42.82 18.70
CA LEU A 184 -49.42 43.68 17.51
C LEU A 184 -49.67 42.89 16.23
N ILE A 185 -49.15 41.66 16.15
CA ILE A 185 -49.36 40.75 15.03
C ILE A 185 -50.83 40.33 14.97
N SER A 186 -51.40 39.81 16.07
CA SER A 186 -52.80 39.37 16.13
C SER A 186 -53.81 40.49 15.87
N ALA A 187 -53.47 41.75 16.18
CA ALA A 187 -54.30 42.90 15.80
C ALA A 187 -54.32 43.16 14.29
N SER A 188 -53.31 42.67 13.56
CA SER A 188 -53.11 42.89 12.12
C SER A 188 -53.48 41.66 11.25
N GLU A 189 -53.85 40.54 11.85
CA GLU A 189 -54.24 39.32 11.13
C GLU A 189 -55.66 39.40 10.57
N SER A 190 -55.82 39.01 9.30
CA SER A 190 -57.12 38.98 8.62
C SER A 190 -58.09 37.98 9.25
N LYS A 191 -59.31 38.42 9.56
CA LYS A 191 -60.36 37.58 10.15
C LYS A 191 -61.34 37.10 9.08
N THR A 192 -61.26 35.84 8.66
CA THR A 192 -62.22 35.21 7.74
C THR A 192 -62.69 33.88 8.33
N THR A 193 -63.85 33.37 7.94
CA THR A 193 -64.31 32.05 8.42
C THR A 193 -65.22 31.36 7.40
N ILE A 194 -65.44 30.05 7.58
CA ILE A 194 -66.41 29.26 6.82
C ILE A 194 -67.45 28.72 7.79
N VAL A 195 -68.72 28.84 7.42
CA VAL A 195 -69.85 28.41 8.25
C VAL A 195 -70.78 27.49 7.47
N THR A 196 -71.52 26.65 8.18
CA THR A 196 -72.50 25.75 7.57
C THR A 196 -73.91 26.21 7.91
N TYR A 197 -74.74 26.44 6.88
CA TYR A 197 -76.15 26.80 7.05
C TYR A 197 -77.01 26.02 6.05
N GLY A 198 -78.08 25.38 6.54
CA GLY A 198 -79.00 24.62 5.67
C GLY A 198 -78.33 23.48 4.88
N GLY A 199 -77.25 22.90 5.40
CA GLY A 199 -76.49 21.82 4.74
C GLY A 199 -75.40 22.29 3.76
N ASN A 200 -75.31 23.58 3.47
CA ASN A 200 -74.30 24.17 2.57
C ASN A 200 -73.23 24.94 3.36
N GLN A 201 -72.01 25.01 2.82
CA GLN A 201 -70.92 25.80 3.38
C GLN A 201 -70.84 27.18 2.73
N TYR A 202 -70.58 28.21 3.55
CA TYR A 202 -70.45 29.60 3.11
C TYR A 202 -69.17 30.23 3.65
N TYR A 203 -68.42 30.89 2.80
CA TYR A 203 -67.27 31.72 3.16
C TYR A 203 -67.72 33.12 3.60
N LEU A 204 -67.19 33.56 4.73
CA LEU A 204 -67.39 34.88 5.31
C LEU A 204 -66.09 35.68 5.24
N SER A 205 -66.12 36.74 4.44
CA SER A 205 -64.98 37.63 4.28
C SER A 205 -64.76 38.52 5.52
N GLU A 206 -63.56 39.05 5.65
CA GLU A 206 -63.23 40.00 6.70
C GLU A 206 -64.10 41.26 6.65
N ALA A 207 -64.40 41.75 5.45
CA ALA A 207 -65.31 42.88 5.26
C ALA A 207 -66.72 42.59 5.80
N TYR A 208 -67.23 41.36 5.64
CA TYR A 208 -68.53 40.97 6.21
C TYR A 208 -68.48 41.00 7.74
N ILE A 209 -67.42 40.46 8.35
CA ILE A 209 -67.26 40.37 9.81
C ILE A 209 -67.04 41.75 10.45
N GLN A 210 -66.17 42.58 9.88
CA GLN A 210 -65.89 43.93 10.39
C GLN A 210 -67.13 44.85 10.33
N ASN A 211 -68.03 44.63 9.36
CA ASN A 211 -69.30 45.36 9.27
C ASN A 211 -70.39 44.83 10.23
N GLY A 212 -70.02 44.01 11.21
CA GLY A 212 -70.95 43.45 12.20
C GLY A 212 -71.77 42.26 11.69
N GLY A 213 -71.34 41.64 10.59
CA GLY A 213 -71.96 40.44 10.05
C GLY A 213 -71.96 39.28 11.06
N VAL A 214 -73.10 38.61 11.19
CA VAL A 214 -73.26 37.51 12.15
C VAL A 214 -72.46 36.30 11.66
N THR A 215 -71.46 35.89 12.43
CA THR A 215 -70.57 34.74 12.11
C THR A 215 -71.11 33.42 12.63
N ASP A 216 -72.05 33.42 13.56
CA ASP A 216 -72.71 32.21 14.04
C ASP A 216 -73.92 31.88 13.15
N ALA A 217 -73.79 30.86 12.32
CA ALA A 217 -74.83 30.44 11.39
C ALA A 217 -76.12 29.94 12.09
N SER A 218 -76.07 29.60 13.39
CA SER A 218 -77.26 29.22 14.15
C SER A 218 -78.26 30.37 14.32
N GLN A 219 -77.78 31.60 14.19
CA GLN A 219 -78.59 32.82 14.28
C GLN A 219 -79.15 33.28 12.92
N TRP A 220 -78.80 32.60 11.84
CA TRP A 220 -79.27 32.96 10.50
C TRP A 220 -80.71 32.49 10.30
N THR A 221 -81.61 33.38 9.88
CA THR A 221 -82.96 33.03 9.40
C THR A 221 -83.01 32.88 7.88
N SER A 222 -82.02 33.44 7.19
CA SER A 222 -81.75 33.34 5.75
C SER A 222 -80.25 33.58 5.52
N VAL A 223 -79.72 33.19 4.36
CA VAL A 223 -78.31 33.45 4.01
C VAL A 223 -78.07 34.98 3.98
N PRO A 224 -77.19 35.52 4.82
CA PRO A 224 -76.90 36.96 4.84
C PRO A 224 -76.27 37.44 3.55
N THR A 225 -76.60 38.66 3.14
CA THR A 225 -75.91 39.34 2.03
C THR A 225 -74.44 39.51 2.38
N GLY A 226 -73.55 38.92 1.58
CA GLY A 226 -72.10 38.89 1.82
C GLY A 226 -71.53 37.53 2.22
N ALA A 227 -72.38 36.54 2.54
CA ALA A 227 -71.96 35.14 2.65
C ALA A 227 -71.87 34.50 1.26
N ILE A 228 -70.73 33.89 0.94
CA ILE A 228 -70.44 33.33 -0.40
C ILE A 228 -70.56 31.81 -0.35
N LEU A 229 -71.43 31.21 -1.16
CA LEU A 229 -71.59 29.75 -1.22
C LEU A 229 -70.32 29.07 -1.75
N ILE A 230 -69.90 27.99 -1.08
CA ILE A 230 -68.85 27.09 -1.56
C ILE A 230 -69.52 25.84 -2.17
N ASP A 231 -69.55 25.75 -3.50
CA ASP A 231 -70.11 24.60 -4.22
C ASP A 231 -69.02 23.66 -4.75
N VAL A 232 -68.62 22.71 -3.91
CA VAL A 232 -67.60 21.71 -4.27
C VAL A 232 -68.15 20.66 -5.23
N VAL A 233 -69.41 20.23 -5.04
CA VAL A 233 -70.02 19.15 -5.83
C VAL A 233 -70.21 19.60 -7.27
N GLY A 234 -70.73 20.82 -7.50
CA GLY A 234 -70.86 21.39 -8.83
C GLY A 234 -69.52 21.48 -9.57
N GLY A 235 -68.45 21.87 -8.87
CA GLY A 235 -67.10 21.92 -9.44
C GLY A 235 -66.57 20.55 -9.87
N VAL A 236 -66.69 19.53 -9.00
CA VAL A 236 -66.22 18.16 -9.30
C VAL A 236 -66.98 17.55 -10.47
N VAL A 237 -68.31 17.73 -10.51
CA VAL A 237 -69.14 17.22 -11.61
C VAL A 237 -68.73 17.85 -12.94
N ASN A 238 -68.50 19.17 -12.97
CA ASN A 238 -68.06 19.86 -14.18
C ASN A 238 -66.67 19.36 -14.64
N ASN A 239 -65.73 19.18 -13.72
CA ASN A 239 -64.39 18.67 -14.06
C ASN A 239 -64.42 17.24 -14.63
N PHE A 240 -65.23 16.34 -14.04
CA PHE A 240 -65.37 14.98 -14.58
C PHE A 240 -65.98 14.97 -15.97
N ASN A 241 -67.00 15.81 -16.21
CA ASN A 241 -67.60 15.94 -17.53
C ASN A 241 -66.58 16.45 -18.56
N GLU A 242 -65.76 17.43 -18.20
CA GLU A 242 -64.69 17.94 -19.06
C GLU A 242 -63.61 16.90 -19.36
N LEU A 243 -63.20 16.09 -18.36
CA LEU A 243 -62.22 15.01 -18.52
C LEU A 243 -62.69 13.99 -19.57
N VAL A 244 -63.94 13.54 -19.47
CA VAL A 244 -64.46 12.50 -20.35
C VAL A 244 -64.70 13.01 -21.76
N THR A 245 -65.15 14.27 -21.92
CA THR A 245 -65.67 14.77 -23.21
C THR A 245 -64.68 15.62 -24.01
N ASN A 246 -63.68 16.26 -23.39
CA ASN A 246 -62.86 17.26 -24.10
C ASN A 246 -61.35 16.98 -24.08
N ASN A 247 -60.93 15.84 -23.53
CA ASN A 247 -59.51 15.50 -23.42
C ASN A 247 -59.12 14.35 -24.38
N PRO A 248 -58.28 14.62 -25.40
CA PRO A 248 -57.86 13.60 -26.35
C PRO A 248 -56.84 12.62 -25.73
N VAL A 249 -56.88 11.37 -26.19
CA VAL A 249 -55.97 10.29 -25.79
C VAL A 249 -55.23 9.79 -27.03
N THR A 250 -53.90 9.78 -27.00
CA THR A 250 -53.08 9.28 -28.11
C THR A 250 -52.38 7.98 -27.71
N ILE A 251 -52.66 6.89 -28.43
CA ILE A 251 -52.05 5.57 -28.18
C ILE A 251 -51.61 4.97 -29.51
N GLY A 252 -50.34 4.57 -29.60
CA GLY A 252 -49.81 3.90 -30.80
C GLY A 252 -49.86 4.73 -32.09
N GLY A 253 -49.80 6.07 -31.98
CA GLY A 253 -49.85 6.99 -33.12
C GLY A 253 -51.25 7.40 -33.56
N ASN A 254 -52.31 6.80 -33.01
CA ASN A 254 -53.69 7.22 -33.24
C ASN A 254 -54.16 8.13 -32.11
N THR A 255 -54.85 9.22 -32.45
CA THR A 255 -55.45 10.15 -31.48
C THR A 255 -56.96 9.98 -31.47
N TYR A 256 -57.49 9.65 -30.29
CA TYR A 256 -58.92 9.63 -30.00
C TYR A 256 -59.27 10.97 -29.36
N ASN A 257 -60.32 11.64 -29.84
CA ASN A 257 -60.63 13.00 -29.40
C ASN A 257 -61.15 13.05 -27.96
N THR A 258 -61.65 11.91 -27.46
CA THR A 258 -62.19 11.77 -26.10
C THR A 258 -61.79 10.42 -25.51
N VAL A 259 -61.75 10.33 -24.17
CA VAL A 259 -61.56 9.06 -23.45
C VAL A 259 -62.67 8.06 -23.81
N GLN A 260 -63.91 8.55 -23.99
CA GLN A 260 -65.04 7.73 -24.41
C GLN A 260 -64.76 7.03 -25.76
N GLU A 261 -64.27 7.78 -26.74
CA GLU A 261 -63.98 7.25 -28.09
C GLU A 261 -62.91 6.14 -28.04
N TYR A 262 -61.89 6.29 -27.20
CA TYR A 262 -60.89 5.25 -27.01
C TYR A 262 -61.46 3.97 -26.37
N ILE A 263 -62.32 4.10 -25.35
CA ILE A 263 -62.98 2.97 -24.69
C ILE A 263 -63.86 2.19 -25.68
N GLU A 264 -64.61 2.90 -26.53
CA GLU A 264 -65.43 2.25 -27.57
C GLU A 264 -64.57 1.49 -28.60
N TYR A 265 -63.39 2.00 -28.94
CA TYR A 265 -62.47 1.33 -29.87
C TYR A 265 -61.93 0.01 -29.31
N ILE A 266 -61.46 -0.03 -28.06
CA ILE A 266 -60.92 -1.27 -27.47
C ILE A 266 -61.99 -2.35 -27.34
N SER A 267 -63.24 -1.98 -27.05
CA SER A 267 -64.35 -2.93 -26.95
C SER A 267 -64.74 -3.53 -28.29
N LYS A 268 -64.64 -2.79 -29.40
CA LYS A 268 -64.98 -3.29 -30.75
C LYS A 268 -63.91 -4.19 -31.36
N ASN A 269 -62.63 -4.01 -31.01
CA ASN A 269 -61.55 -4.85 -31.54
C ASN A 269 -61.45 -6.23 -30.87
N ALA A 270 -61.95 -6.39 -29.64
CA ALA A 270 -61.94 -7.67 -28.93
C ALA A 270 -62.85 -8.75 -29.57
N THR A 271 -63.67 -8.38 -30.55
CA THR A 271 -64.65 -9.25 -31.24
C THR A 271 -64.44 -9.31 -32.76
N GLN A 272 -63.22 -9.02 -33.25
CA GLN A 272 -62.88 -9.20 -34.67
C GLN A 272 -62.68 -10.68 -34.99
N ASP A 273 -63.17 -11.14 -36.15
CA ASP A 273 -63.01 -12.54 -36.59
C ASP A 273 -61.54 -12.95 -36.60
N GLY A 274 -61.23 -14.06 -35.92
CA GLY A 274 -59.87 -14.55 -35.73
C GLY A 274 -59.13 -14.03 -34.49
N ALA A 275 -59.70 -13.15 -33.68
CA ALA A 275 -59.10 -12.68 -32.42
C ALA A 275 -58.86 -13.85 -31.45
N LEU A 276 -57.75 -13.82 -30.70
CA LEU A 276 -57.34 -14.89 -29.80
C LEU A 276 -57.42 -14.46 -28.34
N LYS A 277 -57.85 -15.37 -27.47
CA LYS A 277 -57.75 -15.22 -26.02
C LYS A 277 -57.31 -16.51 -25.35
N ILE A 278 -56.76 -16.39 -24.15
CA ILE A 278 -56.38 -17.53 -23.31
C ILE A 278 -57.41 -17.65 -22.20
N VAL A 279 -57.93 -18.86 -21.99
CA VAL A 279 -58.85 -19.17 -20.89
C VAL A 279 -58.34 -20.39 -20.12
N LEU A 280 -58.64 -20.46 -18.83
CA LEU A 280 -58.35 -21.66 -18.05
C LEU A 280 -59.38 -22.74 -18.37
N ASP A 281 -58.92 -23.97 -18.54
CA ASP A 281 -59.79 -25.12 -18.80
C ASP A 281 -60.56 -25.49 -17.53
N ALA A 282 -61.85 -25.20 -17.51
CA ALA A 282 -62.72 -25.50 -16.38
C ALA A 282 -62.87 -27.01 -16.12
N ALA A 283 -62.63 -27.87 -17.12
CA ALA A 283 -62.70 -29.32 -16.96
C ALA A 283 -61.41 -29.91 -16.36
N ASN A 284 -60.27 -29.23 -16.54
CA ASN A 284 -58.96 -29.64 -16.02
C ASN A 284 -58.30 -28.45 -15.31
N PRO A 285 -58.61 -28.20 -14.02
CA PRO A 285 -58.11 -27.05 -13.28
C PRO A 285 -56.57 -27.01 -13.28
N GLY A 286 -56.01 -25.92 -13.79
CA GLY A 286 -54.55 -25.71 -13.91
C GLY A 286 -54.03 -25.68 -15.35
N ASN A 287 -54.81 -26.17 -16.32
CA ASN A 287 -54.47 -26.08 -17.73
C ASN A 287 -55.07 -24.82 -18.36
N ALA A 288 -54.34 -24.17 -19.27
CA ALA A 288 -54.85 -23.09 -20.10
C ALA A 288 -55.15 -23.60 -21.51
N LYS A 289 -56.23 -23.13 -22.12
CA LYS A 289 -56.58 -23.37 -23.53
C LYS A 289 -56.69 -22.04 -24.28
N PHE A 290 -56.32 -22.07 -25.56
CA PHE A 290 -56.46 -20.93 -26.46
C PHE A 290 -57.80 -21.02 -27.17
N GLN A 291 -58.52 -19.91 -27.20
CA GLN A 291 -59.78 -19.77 -27.93
C GLN A 291 -59.64 -18.71 -29.02
N GLN A 292 -60.31 -18.94 -30.14
CA GLN A 292 -60.42 -17.99 -31.24
C GLN A 292 -61.87 -17.53 -31.38
N TRP A 293 -62.06 -16.22 -31.56
CA TRP A 293 -63.37 -15.66 -31.88
C TRP A 293 -63.72 -16.01 -33.32
N ASN A 294 -64.87 -16.67 -33.49
CA ASN A 294 -65.47 -16.91 -34.79
C ASN A 294 -66.55 -15.85 -35.02
N GLY A 295 -66.22 -14.88 -35.88
CA GLY A 295 -67.08 -13.77 -36.23
C GLY A 295 -68.28 -14.15 -37.10
N THR A 296 -68.32 -15.36 -37.66
CA THR A 296 -69.50 -15.87 -38.41
C THR A 296 -70.59 -16.38 -37.48
N ASN A 297 -70.21 -17.03 -36.36
CA ASN A 297 -71.13 -17.63 -35.40
C ASN A 297 -71.20 -16.87 -34.06
N GLU A 298 -70.56 -15.70 -33.97
CA GLU A 298 -70.44 -14.84 -32.77
C GLU A 298 -70.10 -15.62 -31.48
N THR A 299 -69.18 -16.58 -31.58
CA THR A 299 -68.80 -17.46 -30.46
C THR A 299 -67.30 -17.71 -30.40
N TRP A 300 -66.80 -17.99 -29.19
CA TRP A 300 -65.40 -18.40 -28.97
C TRP A 300 -65.26 -19.92 -29.11
N GLY A 301 -64.39 -20.37 -30.03
CA GLY A 301 -64.07 -21.80 -30.23
C GLY A 301 -62.68 -22.16 -29.72
N ASP A 302 -62.49 -23.39 -29.22
CA ASP A 302 -61.19 -23.89 -28.72
C ASP A 302 -60.24 -24.25 -29.89
N ILE A 303 -58.96 -23.89 -29.79
CA ILE A 303 -57.90 -24.29 -30.73
C ILE A 303 -57.26 -25.61 -30.25
N ALA A 304 -57.05 -26.55 -31.17
CA ALA A 304 -56.47 -27.86 -30.85
C ALA A 304 -54.97 -27.78 -30.49
N ALA A 305 -54.57 -28.39 -29.37
CA ALA A 305 -53.20 -28.36 -28.84
C ALA A 305 -52.12 -29.03 -29.72
N LEU A 306 -52.51 -29.84 -30.72
CA LEU A 306 -51.58 -30.57 -31.59
C LEU A 306 -50.76 -29.64 -32.50
N GLU A 307 -51.23 -28.42 -32.77
CA GLU A 307 -50.56 -27.45 -33.65
C GLU A 307 -49.27 -26.85 -33.03
N PHE A 308 -49.09 -26.91 -31.71
CA PHE A 308 -47.90 -26.39 -31.02
C PHE A 308 -46.81 -27.44 -30.72
N LYS A 309 -47.08 -28.73 -30.93
CA LYS A 309 -46.14 -29.83 -30.61
C LYS A 309 -44.87 -29.79 -31.47
N SER A 310 -44.97 -29.34 -32.72
CA SER A 310 -43.83 -29.24 -33.64
C SER A 310 -42.84 -28.14 -33.26
N ILE A 311 -43.32 -27.04 -32.65
CA ILE A 311 -42.50 -25.88 -32.26
C ILE A 311 -41.66 -26.20 -31.02
N VAL A 312 -42.26 -26.86 -30.03
CA VAL A 312 -41.54 -27.26 -28.80
C VAL A 312 -40.44 -28.27 -29.10
N THR A 313 -40.72 -29.25 -29.97
CA THR A 313 -39.77 -30.32 -30.32
C THR A 313 -38.59 -29.86 -31.19
N HIS A 314 -38.66 -28.70 -31.85
CA HIS A 314 -37.53 -28.13 -32.61
C HIS A 314 -36.57 -27.31 -31.74
N ASN A 315 -36.97 -26.92 -30.52
CA ASN A 315 -36.19 -26.05 -29.63
C ASN A 315 -35.57 -26.78 -28.42
N GLU A 316 -35.67 -28.11 -28.36
CA GLU A 316 -34.95 -28.93 -27.37
C GLU A 316 -33.47 -29.08 -27.80
N THR A 317 -32.53 -28.97 -26.85
CA THR A 317 -31.09 -29.16 -27.11
C THR A 317 -30.75 -30.62 -27.48
N ARG A 318 -29.73 -30.81 -28.33
CA ARG A 318 -29.25 -32.14 -28.78
C ARG A 318 -27.72 -32.22 -28.67
N THR A 319 -27.18 -32.92 -27.68
CA THR A 319 -25.72 -33.10 -27.52
C THR A 319 -25.30 -34.53 -27.87
N PHE A 320 -24.27 -34.67 -28.72
CA PHE A 320 -23.62 -35.95 -29.06
C PHE A 320 -22.10 -35.86 -28.81
N ILE A 321 -21.50 -36.88 -28.18
CA ILE A 321 -20.05 -37.05 -28.03
C ILE A 321 -19.70 -38.49 -28.40
N GLY A 322 -18.74 -38.69 -29.31
CA GLY A 322 -18.25 -40.02 -29.69
C GLY A 322 -16.77 -40.00 -30.12
N ARG A 323 -16.16 -41.19 -30.25
CA ARG A 323 -14.78 -41.37 -30.74
C ARG A 323 -14.76 -41.47 -32.27
N SER A 324 -13.82 -40.80 -32.95
CA SER A 324 -13.53 -41.09 -34.36
C SER A 324 -12.44 -42.16 -34.44
N VAL A 325 -12.73 -43.25 -35.15
CA VAL A 325 -11.76 -44.31 -35.46
C VAL A 325 -11.42 -44.20 -36.94
N ASP A 326 -10.13 -44.04 -37.24
CA ASP A 326 -9.57 -44.03 -38.60
C ASP A 326 -10.34 -43.14 -39.61
N GLY A 327 -10.75 -41.94 -39.19
CA GLY A 327 -11.40 -40.95 -40.07
C GLY A 327 -12.83 -41.30 -40.52
N ALA A 328 -13.48 -42.31 -39.93
CA ALA A 328 -14.90 -42.60 -40.13
C ALA A 328 -15.76 -42.11 -38.94
N GLY A 329 -17.07 -41.98 -39.19
CA GLY A 329 -18.07 -41.37 -38.29
C GLY A 329 -18.27 -42.09 -36.94
N TYR A 330 -18.75 -41.31 -35.98
CA TYR A 330 -18.83 -41.65 -34.55
C TYR A 330 -19.67 -42.89 -34.25
N THR A 331 -19.11 -43.81 -33.46
CA THR A 331 -19.82 -44.99 -32.92
C THR A 331 -19.99 -44.85 -31.41
N GLU A 332 -21.23 -44.88 -30.91
CA GLU A 332 -21.53 -44.84 -29.47
C GLU A 332 -21.18 -46.17 -28.78
N LEU A 333 -20.65 -46.07 -27.56
CA LEU A 333 -20.30 -47.20 -26.70
C LEU A 333 -21.39 -47.38 -25.63
N ILE A 334 -22.37 -48.21 -25.96
CA ILE A 334 -23.60 -48.47 -25.17
C ILE A 334 -23.49 -49.68 -24.23
N THR A 335 -22.31 -50.29 -24.07
CA THR A 335 -22.10 -51.45 -23.16
C THR A 335 -21.01 -51.16 -22.12
N ASP A 336 -21.23 -51.57 -20.85
CA ASP A 336 -20.27 -51.36 -19.75
C ASP A 336 -18.95 -52.13 -19.99
N VAL A 337 -17.84 -51.41 -20.10
CA VAL A 337 -16.50 -51.94 -20.40
C VAL A 337 -15.54 -51.89 -19.20
N LYS A 338 -16.04 -51.73 -17.97
CA LYS A 338 -15.22 -51.75 -16.74
C LYS A 338 -14.60 -53.14 -16.49
N GLY A 339 -13.49 -53.43 -17.17
CA GLY A 339 -12.62 -54.57 -16.90
C GLY A 339 -11.41 -54.19 -16.04
N ASP A 340 -10.84 -55.16 -15.31
CA ASP A 340 -9.63 -54.95 -14.53
C ASP A 340 -8.49 -54.40 -15.41
N ASN A 341 -7.82 -53.35 -14.92
CA ASN A 341 -6.72 -52.61 -15.57
C ASN A 341 -7.11 -51.65 -16.70
N LYS A 342 -8.36 -51.16 -16.75
CA LYS A 342 -8.77 -50.07 -17.65
C LYS A 342 -9.23 -48.82 -16.90
N ILE A 343 -8.98 -47.65 -17.48
CA ILE A 343 -9.50 -46.35 -17.06
C ILE A 343 -10.67 -46.00 -17.98
N VAL A 344 -11.88 -46.00 -17.43
CA VAL A 344 -13.13 -45.75 -18.17
C VAL A 344 -13.95 -44.68 -17.46
N TYR A 345 -14.51 -43.73 -18.19
CA TYR A 345 -15.49 -42.74 -17.69
C TYR A 345 -16.89 -43.08 -18.19
N GLU A 346 -17.90 -42.98 -17.31
CA GLU A 346 -19.31 -43.24 -17.63
C GLU A 346 -20.11 -41.94 -17.61
N PHE A 347 -21.08 -41.80 -18.52
CA PHE A 347 -22.02 -40.68 -18.53
C PHE A 347 -23.38 -41.10 -19.13
N THR A 348 -24.44 -40.34 -18.84
CA THR A 348 -25.80 -40.63 -19.36
C THR A 348 -26.30 -39.47 -20.20
N PRO A 349 -26.57 -39.65 -21.51
CA PRO A 349 -27.09 -38.58 -22.37
C PRO A 349 -28.60 -38.38 -22.20
N GLU A 350 -29.11 -37.21 -22.63
CA GLU A 350 -30.47 -36.71 -22.33
C GLU A 350 -31.66 -37.56 -22.86
N ARG A 351 -31.43 -38.59 -23.69
CA ARG A 351 -32.51 -39.45 -24.25
C ARG A 351 -32.31 -40.97 -24.11
N GLY A 352 -31.35 -41.48 -23.35
CA GLY A 352 -31.17 -42.93 -23.29
C GLY A 352 -30.00 -43.45 -22.47
N GLU A 353 -29.76 -44.75 -22.61
CA GLU A 353 -28.92 -45.63 -21.78
C GLU A 353 -27.48 -45.11 -21.54
N GLN A 354 -26.86 -45.58 -20.45
CA GLN A 354 -25.49 -45.22 -20.03
C GLN A 354 -24.47 -45.45 -21.16
N ASN A 355 -23.62 -44.46 -21.40
CA ASN A 355 -22.52 -44.48 -22.36
C ASN A 355 -21.16 -44.37 -21.66
N TYR A 356 -20.09 -44.79 -22.34
CA TYR A 356 -18.74 -44.90 -21.77
C TYR A 356 -17.63 -44.32 -22.66
N ILE A 357 -16.53 -43.86 -22.04
CA ILE A 357 -15.26 -43.45 -22.68
C ILE A 357 -14.12 -44.33 -22.13
N ASP A 358 -13.49 -45.17 -22.96
CA ASP A 358 -12.34 -46.04 -22.57
C ASP A 358 -11.01 -45.35 -22.90
N VAL A 359 -10.42 -44.70 -21.89
CA VAL A 359 -9.15 -43.95 -22.02
C VAL A 359 -7.95 -44.87 -22.19
N THR A 360 -7.99 -46.07 -21.60
CA THR A 360 -6.89 -47.04 -21.72
C THR A 360 -6.73 -47.54 -23.14
N ALA A 361 -7.83 -47.79 -23.84
CA ALA A 361 -7.79 -48.15 -25.25
C ALA A 361 -7.17 -47.03 -26.11
N ASP A 362 -7.49 -45.77 -25.80
CA ASP A 362 -6.97 -44.61 -26.54
C ASP A 362 -5.46 -44.39 -26.29
N ILE A 363 -4.98 -44.61 -25.05
CA ILE A 363 -3.54 -44.59 -24.74
C ILE A 363 -2.82 -45.74 -25.45
N LEU A 364 -3.38 -46.94 -25.43
CA LEU A 364 -2.79 -48.10 -26.10
C LEU A 364 -2.67 -47.87 -27.61
N TYR A 365 -3.72 -47.32 -28.24
CA TYR A 365 -3.69 -46.95 -29.65
C TYR A 365 -2.57 -45.95 -29.93
N SER A 366 -2.40 -44.94 -29.06
CA SER A 366 -1.30 -43.97 -29.17
C SER A 366 0.07 -44.63 -29.05
N LEU A 367 0.26 -45.58 -28.14
CA LEU A 367 1.53 -46.31 -27.97
C LEU A 367 1.87 -47.24 -29.15
N THR A 368 0.86 -47.75 -29.86
CA THR A 368 1.07 -48.70 -30.98
C THR A 368 1.15 -48.03 -32.33
N ASN A 369 0.46 -46.90 -32.53
CA ASN A 369 0.34 -46.25 -33.83
C ASN A 369 1.11 -44.92 -33.91
N ASN A 370 1.75 -44.48 -32.82
CA ASN A 370 2.67 -43.36 -32.82
C ASN A 370 4.12 -43.85 -32.62
N GLU A 371 4.88 -43.87 -33.71
CA GLU A 371 6.25 -44.40 -33.76
C GLU A 371 7.22 -43.64 -32.84
N ASP A 372 7.02 -42.33 -32.66
CA ASP A 372 7.87 -41.50 -31.80
C ASP A 372 7.71 -41.91 -30.32
N ILE A 373 6.46 -42.05 -29.86
CA ILE A 373 6.16 -42.47 -28.49
C ILE A 373 6.70 -43.88 -28.22
N TYR A 374 6.53 -44.81 -29.17
CA TYR A 374 7.03 -46.18 -29.04
C TYR A 374 8.56 -46.24 -28.85
N ASN A 375 9.31 -45.49 -29.67
CA ASN A 375 10.77 -45.48 -29.63
C ASN A 375 11.33 -44.88 -28.32
N GLN A 376 10.67 -43.85 -27.78
CA GLN A 376 11.06 -43.25 -26.51
C GLN A 376 10.92 -44.24 -25.35
N VAL A 377 9.81 -44.99 -25.29
CA VAL A 377 9.60 -46.02 -24.25
C VAL A 377 10.63 -47.14 -24.35
N LYS A 378 11.00 -47.57 -25.57
CA LYS A 378 12.03 -48.60 -25.78
C LYS A 378 13.43 -48.15 -25.35
N SER A 379 13.77 -46.87 -25.48
CA SER A 379 15.04 -46.32 -25.02
C SER A 379 15.19 -46.38 -23.49
N ILE A 380 14.10 -46.16 -22.75
CA ILE A 380 14.10 -46.17 -21.28
C ILE A 380 14.43 -47.56 -20.72
N ILE A 381 13.95 -48.63 -21.37
CA ILE A 381 14.07 -50.00 -20.85
C ILE A 381 15.51 -50.57 -20.99
N ASN A 382 16.32 -50.08 -21.94
CA ASN A 382 17.66 -50.64 -22.26
C ASN A 382 18.85 -49.95 -21.53
N GLN A 383 18.62 -49.16 -20.48
CA GLN A 383 19.65 -48.31 -19.86
C GLN A 383 20.59 -48.98 -18.82
N GLY A 384 20.49 -50.28 -18.53
CA GLY A 384 21.17 -50.92 -17.38
C GLY A 384 22.51 -51.65 -17.63
N GLY A 385 23.53 -51.01 -18.20
CA GLY A 385 24.78 -51.62 -18.71
C GLY A 385 25.60 -52.57 -17.80
N ASN A 386 26.21 -53.60 -18.41
CA ASN A 386 27.15 -54.56 -17.79
C ASN A 386 28.62 -54.11 -17.95
N VAL A 387 29.47 -54.32 -16.92
CA VAL A 387 30.92 -54.01 -16.91
C VAL A 387 31.76 -55.29 -16.81
N TYR A 388 32.83 -55.40 -17.62
CA TYR A 388 33.73 -56.55 -17.71
C TYR A 388 35.19 -56.12 -17.43
N TYR A 389 36.09 -57.05 -17.07
CA TYR A 389 37.53 -56.81 -16.90
C TYR A 389 38.35 -57.77 -17.77
N GLY A 390 39.32 -57.25 -18.50
CA GLY A 390 40.22 -58.06 -19.32
C GLY A 390 40.97 -57.25 -20.38
N ASP A 391 41.68 -57.97 -21.24
CA ASP A 391 42.53 -57.33 -22.24
C ASP A 391 41.70 -56.62 -23.33
N VAL A 392 42.04 -55.34 -23.52
CA VAL A 392 41.63 -54.51 -24.64
C VAL A 392 42.90 -53.85 -25.21
N ASN A 393 43.32 -54.26 -26.41
CA ASN A 393 44.49 -53.73 -27.12
C ASN A 393 45.83 -53.82 -26.35
N GLY A 394 46.04 -54.89 -25.57
CA GLY A 394 47.31 -55.19 -24.89
C GLY A 394 47.42 -54.67 -23.45
N THR A 395 46.33 -54.13 -22.89
CA THR A 395 46.25 -53.69 -21.49
C THR A 395 44.98 -54.24 -20.84
N ASN A 396 45.10 -54.84 -19.66
CA ASN A 396 43.95 -55.28 -18.87
C ASN A 396 43.23 -54.08 -18.25
N VAL A 397 41.99 -53.83 -18.66
CA VAL A 397 41.17 -52.70 -18.21
C VAL A 397 39.74 -53.14 -17.94
N PHE A 398 38.96 -52.32 -17.23
CA PHE A 398 37.51 -52.46 -17.21
C PHE A 398 36.93 -51.96 -18.54
N TYR A 399 35.92 -52.64 -19.10
CA TYR A 399 35.32 -52.29 -20.39
C TYR A 399 33.83 -52.66 -20.49
N THR A 400 33.09 -52.00 -21.39
CA THR A 400 31.72 -52.38 -21.77
C THR A 400 31.69 -53.09 -23.13
N MET A 401 30.65 -53.90 -23.37
CA MET A 401 30.43 -54.58 -24.65
C MET A 401 29.07 -54.22 -25.24
N VAL A 402 29.08 -53.88 -26.53
CA VAL A 402 27.88 -53.76 -27.37
C VAL A 402 28.13 -54.61 -28.62
N GLY A 403 27.43 -55.76 -28.72
CA GLY A 403 27.83 -56.81 -29.66
C GLY A 403 29.21 -57.38 -29.28
N ASP A 404 30.12 -57.50 -30.26
CA ASP A 404 31.49 -58.03 -30.08
C ASP A 404 32.58 -56.96 -29.86
N VAL A 405 32.21 -55.68 -29.73
CA VAL A 405 33.16 -54.57 -29.58
C VAL A 405 33.42 -54.28 -28.10
N LYS A 406 34.69 -54.37 -27.67
CA LYS A 406 35.14 -53.99 -26.31
C LYS A 406 35.54 -52.52 -26.25
N THR A 407 34.91 -51.73 -25.38
CA THR A 407 35.24 -50.31 -25.19
C THR A 407 35.77 -50.07 -23.77
N PRO A 408 37.05 -49.66 -23.59
CA PRO A 408 37.63 -49.37 -22.27
C PRO A 408 36.85 -48.32 -21.50
N ILE A 409 36.75 -48.51 -20.19
CA ILE A 409 36.21 -47.55 -19.25
C ILE A 409 37.39 -46.80 -18.62
N ASP A 410 37.44 -45.49 -18.84
CA ASP A 410 38.42 -44.60 -18.20
C ASP A 410 37.96 -44.23 -16.79
N ILE A 411 38.75 -44.62 -15.78
CA ILE A 411 38.50 -44.32 -14.36
C ILE A 411 39.36 -43.18 -13.83
N SER A 412 40.15 -42.50 -14.66
CA SER A 412 40.99 -41.37 -14.24
C SER A 412 40.13 -40.28 -13.60
N GLN A 413 38.96 -40.02 -14.20
CA GLN A 413 37.98 -39.11 -13.62
C GLN A 413 37.40 -39.62 -12.30
N THR A 414 37.26 -40.94 -12.12
CA THR A 414 36.81 -41.54 -10.85
C THR A 414 37.83 -41.34 -9.74
N ILE A 415 39.14 -41.41 -10.04
CA ILE A 415 40.20 -41.13 -9.05
C ILE A 415 40.22 -39.64 -8.71
N VAL A 416 40.09 -38.76 -9.71
CA VAL A 416 39.90 -37.32 -9.47
C VAL A 416 38.66 -37.09 -8.62
N ASN A 417 37.57 -37.80 -8.88
CA ASN A 417 36.35 -37.76 -8.06
C ASN A 417 36.62 -38.29 -6.65
N ALA A 418 37.42 -39.33 -6.46
CA ALA A 418 37.76 -39.85 -5.13
C ALA A 418 38.58 -38.83 -4.32
N ILE A 419 39.51 -38.12 -4.96
CA ILE A 419 40.32 -37.05 -4.33
C ILE A 419 39.47 -35.81 -4.06
N THR A 420 38.54 -35.47 -4.96
CA THR A 420 37.65 -34.31 -4.79
C THR A 420 36.48 -34.57 -3.84
N ASN A 421 36.15 -35.83 -3.56
CA ASN A 421 35.07 -36.24 -2.63
C ASN A 421 35.60 -36.86 -1.32
N ILE A 422 36.85 -36.60 -0.96
CA ILE A 422 37.38 -37.01 0.36
C ILE A 422 36.63 -36.30 1.49
N ASP A 423 36.56 -36.95 2.65
CA ASP A 423 35.97 -36.34 3.84
C ASP A 423 36.90 -35.29 4.49
N ASP A 424 36.36 -34.51 5.42
CA ASP A 424 37.10 -33.46 6.11
C ASP A 424 38.28 -34.00 6.91
N SER A 425 38.19 -35.23 7.46
CA SER A 425 39.27 -35.87 8.22
C SER A 425 40.45 -36.18 7.31
N GLN A 426 40.18 -36.79 6.15
CA GLN A 426 41.17 -37.08 5.12
C GLN A 426 41.78 -35.80 4.55
N THR A 427 40.97 -34.76 4.34
CA THR A 427 41.43 -33.43 3.93
C THR A 427 42.39 -32.85 4.96
N ASN A 428 42.05 -32.88 6.24
CA ASN A 428 42.88 -32.33 7.31
C ASN A 428 44.18 -33.12 7.52
N ILE A 429 44.16 -34.44 7.35
CA ILE A 429 45.38 -35.27 7.38
C ILE A 429 46.33 -34.87 6.24
N ILE A 430 45.79 -34.67 5.03
CA ILE A 430 46.58 -34.24 3.88
C ILE A 430 47.15 -32.82 4.13
N LYS A 431 46.33 -31.87 4.61
CA LYS A 431 46.77 -30.50 4.93
C LYS A 431 47.83 -30.43 6.03
N ASN A 432 47.63 -31.12 7.15
CA ASN A 432 48.58 -31.15 8.27
C ASN A 432 49.94 -31.73 7.87
N LYS A 433 49.97 -32.66 6.92
CA LYS A 433 51.23 -33.19 6.37
C LYS A 433 51.90 -32.26 5.37
N LEU A 434 51.18 -31.30 4.78
CA LEU A 434 51.64 -30.51 3.65
C LEU A 434 52.04 -29.05 3.96
N GLY A 435 51.73 -28.44 5.12
CA GLY A 435 52.43 -27.18 5.45
C GLY A 435 51.85 -26.14 6.44
N ASP A 436 50.76 -26.35 7.16
CA ASP A 436 50.14 -25.28 7.97
C ASP A 436 50.68 -25.12 9.41
N THR A 437 51.89 -25.61 9.71
CA THR A 437 52.47 -25.49 11.07
C THR A 437 53.35 -24.25 11.17
N ILE A 438 52.92 -23.27 11.96
CA ILE A 438 53.71 -22.07 12.29
C ILE A 438 54.47 -22.30 13.61
N ASP A 439 55.78 -22.07 13.60
CA ASP A 439 56.60 -22.07 14.83
C ASP A 439 56.59 -20.67 15.45
N ALA A 440 56.03 -20.54 16.66
CA ALA A 440 55.80 -19.29 17.38
C ALA A 440 57.09 -18.56 17.88
N SER A 441 58.25 -18.97 17.39
CA SER A 441 59.55 -18.59 18.01
C SER A 441 60.67 -18.30 17.01
N SER A 442 60.48 -18.63 15.74
CA SER A 442 61.59 -18.68 14.78
C SER A 442 61.78 -17.40 13.96
N ASN A 443 60.81 -16.46 13.98
CA ASN A 443 60.71 -15.36 13.01
C ASN A 443 60.83 -15.87 11.56
N THR A 444 60.24 -17.04 11.28
CA THR A 444 60.21 -17.65 9.94
C THR A 444 58.78 -17.77 9.44
N SER A 445 58.64 -17.92 8.13
CA SER A 445 57.38 -18.16 7.47
C SER A 445 57.34 -19.53 6.79
N VAL A 446 56.13 -20.08 6.65
CA VAL A 446 55.86 -21.34 5.95
C VAL A 446 55.06 -21.07 4.69
N PHE A 447 55.34 -21.84 3.63
CA PHE A 447 54.59 -21.77 2.38
C PHE A 447 53.19 -22.35 2.59
N THR A 448 52.14 -21.59 2.27
CA THR A 448 50.75 -22.00 2.54
C THR A 448 50.18 -22.97 1.52
N GLY A 449 50.93 -23.30 0.46
CA GLY A 449 50.40 -24.02 -0.70
C GLY A 449 49.79 -23.10 -1.76
N ASP A 450 49.49 -21.85 -1.40
CA ASP A 450 48.81 -20.91 -2.29
C ASP A 450 49.77 -20.04 -3.10
N THR A 451 49.30 -19.60 -4.26
CA THR A 451 50.02 -18.65 -5.11
C THR A 451 49.16 -17.42 -5.40
N TYR A 452 49.83 -16.27 -5.51
CA TYR A 452 49.24 -15.00 -5.88
C TYR A 452 49.76 -14.60 -7.27
N VAL A 453 48.89 -14.33 -8.23
CA VAL A 453 49.29 -13.91 -9.57
C VAL A 453 48.97 -12.44 -9.78
N GLU A 454 49.98 -11.63 -10.08
CA GLU A 454 49.83 -10.20 -10.39
C GLU A 454 50.67 -9.86 -11.63
N ASN A 455 50.04 -9.25 -12.63
CA ASN A 455 50.67 -8.90 -13.91
C ASN A 455 51.40 -10.07 -14.60
N GLY A 456 50.89 -11.29 -14.45
CA GLY A 456 51.48 -12.50 -15.05
C GLY A 456 52.67 -13.08 -14.29
N VAL A 457 53.07 -12.49 -13.17
CA VAL A 457 54.09 -13.04 -12.27
C VAL A 457 53.41 -13.82 -11.16
N THR A 458 53.85 -15.07 -10.94
CA THR A 458 53.39 -15.91 -9.84
C THR A 458 54.27 -15.67 -8.62
N TYR A 459 53.63 -15.30 -7.52
CA TYR A 459 54.20 -15.18 -6.19
C TYR A 459 53.71 -16.33 -5.31
N TYR A 460 54.54 -16.77 -4.38
CA TYR A 460 54.25 -17.83 -3.42
C TYR A 460 53.82 -17.20 -2.10
N ILE A 461 52.72 -17.67 -1.52
CA ILE A 461 52.18 -17.10 -0.29
C ILE A 461 52.85 -17.77 0.91
N TYR A 462 53.40 -16.93 1.79
CA TYR A 462 54.05 -17.32 3.02
C TYR A 462 53.30 -16.73 4.21
N ARG A 463 53.20 -17.48 5.30
CA ARG A 463 52.61 -17.04 6.56
C ARG A 463 53.58 -17.29 7.72
N GLY A 464 53.76 -16.29 8.59
CA GLY A 464 54.67 -16.40 9.74
C GLY A 464 54.32 -15.47 10.89
N GLU A 465 54.88 -15.79 12.07
CA GLU A 465 54.85 -14.93 13.25
C GLU A 465 56.20 -14.23 13.43
N PHE A 466 56.17 -12.91 13.61
CA PHE A 466 57.35 -12.07 13.80
C PHE A 466 57.23 -11.23 15.07
N THR A 467 58.35 -10.73 15.58
CA THR A 467 58.40 -9.89 16.78
C THR A 467 58.60 -8.41 16.42
N THR A 468 57.89 -7.51 17.09
CA THR A 468 57.99 -6.06 16.93
C THR A 468 57.86 -5.34 18.28
N THR A 469 58.21 -4.06 18.33
CA THR A 469 57.98 -3.19 19.50
C THR A 469 57.09 -2.03 19.09
N VAL A 470 56.08 -1.72 19.90
CA VAL A 470 55.26 -0.50 19.78
C VAL A 470 55.81 0.54 20.76
N GLU A 471 56.16 1.72 20.26
CA GLU A 471 56.74 2.80 21.08
C GLU A 471 55.68 3.44 21.99
N GLY A 472 56.01 3.59 23.27
CA GLY A 472 55.11 4.18 24.27
C GLY A 472 54.63 5.59 23.90
N GLU A 473 53.39 5.92 24.27
CA GLU A 473 52.71 7.20 23.94
C GLU A 473 52.52 7.46 22.43
N THR A 474 52.85 6.49 21.57
CA THR A 474 52.68 6.61 20.12
C THR A 474 51.89 5.43 19.54
N ALA A 475 51.61 5.52 18.24
CA ALA A 475 51.13 4.41 17.43
C ALA A 475 52.22 3.79 16.55
N LEU A 476 53.49 4.18 16.74
CA LEU A 476 54.61 3.77 15.89
C LEU A 476 55.10 2.39 16.29
N THR A 477 55.54 1.61 15.29
CA THR A 477 56.18 0.31 15.53
C THR A 477 57.58 0.28 14.96
N SER A 478 58.42 -0.61 15.50
CA SER A 478 59.74 -0.90 14.95
C SER A 478 59.71 -1.61 13.59
N GLY A 479 58.52 -2.03 13.13
CA GLY A 479 58.36 -2.93 11.98
C GLY A 479 58.86 -4.34 12.28
N VAL A 480 58.98 -5.15 11.23
CA VAL A 480 59.51 -6.53 11.27
C VAL A 480 60.39 -6.81 10.05
N THR A 481 61.32 -7.76 10.20
CA THR A 481 62.12 -8.31 9.10
C THR A 481 61.61 -9.69 8.74
N LEU A 482 61.11 -9.85 7.52
CA LEU A 482 60.64 -11.10 6.95
C LEU A 482 61.82 -12.02 6.60
N ASP A 483 61.63 -13.34 6.69
CA ASP A 483 62.63 -14.33 6.30
C ASP A 483 62.71 -14.49 4.76
N LYS A 484 61.64 -14.11 4.06
CA LYS A 484 61.51 -14.10 2.61
C LYS A 484 61.29 -12.68 2.08
N ASP A 485 61.68 -12.41 0.83
CA ASP A 485 61.35 -11.14 0.19
C ASP A 485 59.84 -10.97 0.07
N GLY A 486 59.30 -9.88 0.63
CA GLY A 486 57.89 -9.53 0.56
C GLY A 486 57.60 -8.60 -0.63
N HIS A 487 56.76 -9.06 -1.55
CA HIS A 487 56.20 -8.26 -2.63
C HIS A 487 54.96 -7.50 -2.18
N LYS A 488 54.06 -8.19 -1.48
CA LYS A 488 52.77 -7.64 -1.05
C LYS A 488 52.30 -8.31 0.24
N ILE A 489 51.77 -7.51 1.16
CA ILE A 489 51.11 -8.03 2.37
C ILE A 489 49.65 -8.32 2.05
N LEU A 490 49.20 -9.52 2.37
CA LEU A 490 47.83 -9.99 2.14
C LEU A 490 46.99 -9.85 3.41
N SER A 491 47.58 -10.20 4.57
CA SER A 491 46.97 -9.96 5.87
C SER A 491 48.04 -9.69 6.93
N ILE A 492 47.69 -8.84 7.91
CA ILE A 492 48.54 -8.49 9.02
C ILE A 492 47.68 -8.09 10.23
N TYR A 493 48.04 -8.59 11.40
CA TYR A 493 47.49 -8.14 12.68
C TYR A 493 48.55 -8.25 13.78
N LEU A 494 48.43 -7.38 14.77
CA LEU A 494 49.36 -7.29 15.89
C LEU A 494 48.70 -7.82 17.15
N ASN A 495 49.38 -8.74 17.81
CA ASN A 495 49.03 -9.32 19.11
C ASN A 495 49.97 -8.74 20.17
N TYR A 496 49.44 -8.27 21.29
CA TYR A 496 50.20 -7.73 22.41
C TYR A 496 49.62 -8.23 23.73
N GLU A 497 50.44 -8.21 24.78
CA GLU A 497 50.07 -8.72 26.12
C GLU A 497 49.51 -10.16 26.07
N GLU A 498 48.63 -10.55 27.01
CA GLU A 498 48.02 -11.88 27.08
C GLU A 498 46.86 -12.04 26.07
N GLY A 499 47.15 -11.81 24.78
CA GLY A 499 46.24 -12.13 23.67
C GLY A 499 45.34 -10.99 23.18
N LEU A 500 45.68 -9.73 23.48
CA LEU A 500 45.00 -8.58 22.90
C LEU A 500 45.42 -8.43 21.43
N THR A 501 44.46 -8.15 20.56
CA THR A 501 44.71 -7.93 19.12
C THR A 501 44.36 -6.50 18.75
N VAL A 502 45.15 -5.90 17.87
CA VAL A 502 44.90 -4.55 17.35
C VAL A 502 45.16 -4.50 15.85
N SER A 503 44.34 -3.69 15.17
CA SER A 503 44.53 -3.41 13.75
C SER A 503 45.80 -2.60 13.52
N VAL A 504 46.38 -2.78 12.33
CA VAL A 504 47.53 -2.00 11.88
C VAL A 504 47.16 -1.14 10.68
N THR A 505 47.84 -0.02 10.52
CA THR A 505 47.69 0.91 9.41
C THR A 505 49.04 1.33 8.83
N ASP A 506 49.02 2.06 7.72
CA ASP A 506 50.22 2.54 6.99
C ASP A 506 51.21 1.40 6.65
N VAL A 507 50.68 0.22 6.33
CA VAL A 507 51.46 -0.97 6.01
C VAL A 507 52.26 -0.76 4.72
N LYS A 508 53.57 -0.96 4.81
CA LYS A 508 54.49 -0.85 3.69
C LYS A 508 55.54 -1.96 3.76
N VAL A 509 55.70 -2.69 2.66
CA VAL A 509 56.73 -3.73 2.50
C VAL A 509 57.74 -3.31 1.44
N THR A 510 59.02 -3.57 1.68
CA THR A 510 60.10 -3.33 0.72
C THR A 510 61.18 -4.39 0.92
N SER A 511 61.30 -5.33 -0.04
CA SER A 511 62.12 -6.54 0.12
C SER A 511 61.74 -7.24 1.43
N LYS A 512 62.65 -7.44 2.37
CA LYS A 512 62.39 -8.12 3.65
C LYS A 512 61.87 -7.19 4.75
N THR A 513 61.85 -5.88 4.53
CA THR A 513 61.45 -4.93 5.58
C THR A 513 59.96 -4.63 5.49
N LEU A 514 59.25 -4.80 6.60
CA LEU A 514 57.82 -4.51 6.74
C LEU A 514 57.61 -3.49 7.86
N THR A 515 57.08 -2.31 7.51
CA THR A 515 56.74 -1.23 8.45
C THR A 515 55.24 -1.01 8.49
N PHE A 516 54.70 -0.67 9.66
CA PHE A 516 53.29 -0.38 9.89
C PHE A 516 53.13 0.36 11.23
N ASN A 517 51.95 0.94 11.46
CA ASN A 517 51.55 1.63 12.69
C ASN A 517 50.32 0.96 13.29
N VAL A 518 49.97 1.29 14.53
CA VAL A 518 48.79 0.76 15.22
C VAL A 518 47.56 1.63 14.94
N GLY A 519 46.47 1.04 14.45
CA GLY A 519 45.22 1.74 14.16
C GLY A 519 44.50 1.24 12.92
N THR A 520 43.50 2.00 12.47
CA THR A 520 42.64 1.65 11.32
C THR A 520 42.46 2.85 10.40
N GLY A 521 42.89 2.73 9.14
CA GLY A 521 42.83 3.82 8.17
C GLY A 521 43.72 4.99 8.59
N LYS A 522 43.17 6.19 8.77
CA LYS A 522 43.91 7.35 9.29
C LYS A 522 43.67 7.64 10.77
N ASN A 523 43.05 6.70 11.48
CA ASN A 523 42.94 6.74 12.93
C ASN A 523 44.10 5.94 13.54
N TYR A 524 44.84 6.58 14.43
CA TYR A 524 45.99 6.01 15.13
C TYR A 524 45.60 5.67 16.56
N THR A 525 46.01 4.51 17.05
CA THR A 525 45.70 4.02 18.39
C THR A 525 46.97 3.92 19.22
N ILE A 526 46.98 4.58 20.38
CA ILE A 526 48.06 4.47 21.37
C ILE A 526 47.75 3.29 22.29
N LEU A 527 48.69 2.37 22.45
CA LEU A 527 48.47 1.16 23.26
C LEU A 527 48.82 1.35 24.74
N SER A 528 49.94 2.01 25.04
CA SER A 528 50.50 2.12 26.39
C SER A 528 51.38 3.36 26.52
N PRO A 529 51.53 3.94 27.73
CA PRO A 529 52.52 5.00 27.99
C PRO A 529 53.97 4.51 27.95
N SER A 530 54.23 3.19 27.93
CA SER A 530 55.57 2.61 27.81
C SER A 530 55.66 1.66 26.61
N ASP A 531 56.88 1.35 26.15
CA ASP A 531 57.10 0.43 25.04
C ASP A 531 56.47 -0.95 25.31
N VAL A 532 55.82 -1.50 24.28
CA VAL A 532 55.14 -2.80 24.33
C VAL A 532 55.77 -3.76 23.33
N SER A 533 56.26 -4.90 23.83
CA SER A 533 56.68 -6.01 22.97
C SER A 533 55.44 -6.70 22.40
N ALA A 534 55.41 -6.88 21.08
CA ALA A 534 54.27 -7.45 20.38
C ALA A 534 54.69 -8.52 19.37
N LYS A 535 53.75 -9.40 19.04
CA LYS A 535 53.84 -10.40 17.98
C LYS A 535 53.00 -9.96 16.79
N VAL A 536 53.51 -10.17 15.59
CA VAL A 536 52.87 -9.78 14.34
C VAL A 536 52.69 -11.03 13.51
N MET A 537 51.43 -11.37 13.26
CA MET A 537 51.09 -12.41 12.31
C MET A 537 50.95 -11.77 10.94
N VAL A 538 51.72 -12.25 9.97
CA VAL A 538 51.71 -11.70 8.61
C VAL A 538 51.62 -12.82 7.58
N GLU A 539 50.79 -12.57 6.58
CA GLU A 539 50.71 -13.35 5.35
C GLU A 539 51.10 -12.46 4.18
N PHE A 540 52.05 -12.92 3.37
CA PHE A 540 52.65 -12.10 2.33
C PHE A 540 53.02 -12.91 1.10
N ALA A 541 52.96 -12.27 -0.06
CA ALA A 541 53.37 -12.81 -1.34
C ALA A 541 54.87 -12.60 -1.55
N SER A 542 55.59 -13.65 -1.94
CA SER A 542 57.03 -13.63 -2.20
C SER A 542 57.36 -14.13 -3.59
N THR A 543 58.44 -13.62 -4.18
CA THR A 543 59.04 -14.18 -5.41
C THR A 543 59.90 -15.43 -5.13
N GLU A 544 60.24 -15.69 -3.87
CA GLU A 544 61.04 -16.85 -3.49
C GLU A 544 60.21 -18.14 -3.64
N LYS A 545 60.65 -19.04 -4.53
CA LYS A 545 59.97 -20.31 -4.81
C LYS A 545 60.27 -21.36 -3.74
N PRO A 546 59.26 -22.04 -3.15
CA PRO A 546 59.49 -23.13 -2.20
C PRO A 546 60.10 -24.36 -2.89
N VAL A 547 60.92 -25.09 -2.16
CA VAL A 547 61.60 -26.31 -2.66
C VAL A 547 60.56 -27.38 -3.00
N GLY A 548 60.59 -27.91 -4.23
CA GLY A 548 59.72 -29.02 -4.66
C GLY A 548 58.41 -28.61 -5.34
N VAL A 549 58.12 -27.30 -5.38
CA VAL A 549 57.15 -26.67 -6.29
C VAL A 549 57.90 -26.21 -7.52
#